data_AF-W4VEU9-F1
#
_entry.id   AF-W4VEU9-F1
#
_cell.length_a   1.000
_cell.length_b   1.000
_cell.length_c   1.000
_cell.angle_alpha   90.00
_cell.angle_beta   90.00
_cell.angle_gamma   90.00
#
_symmetry.space_group_name_H-M   'P 1'
#
loop_
_entity.id
_entity.type
_entity.pdbx_description
1 polymer ?
#
loop_
_entity_poly.entity_id
_entity_poly.type
_entity_poly.pdbx_seq_one_letter_code
_entity_poly.pdbx_strand_id
1 'polypeptide(L)'
;MIHGIGQVGSYLASELYRLGYKIIGVSDPQGAIYNSSGLDIPNILRKKDSFGLVTKSIPNSIALDEFMQKECDMLVLTAKGEQIKTIIAEQINAHTILETVTHSVEKSALKNTDG
;
A
#
# COMPACT_ATOMS: atom_id res chain seq x y z
N MET A 1 1.06 5.07 -3.05
CA MET A 1 1.38 4.01 -2.08
C MET A 1 0.64 2.73 -2.47
N ILE A 2 1.22 1.56 -2.18
CA ILE A 2 0.63 0.25 -2.54
C ILE A 2 0.52 -0.62 -1.27
N HIS A 3 -0.70 -0.91 -0.87
CA HIS A 3 -0.99 -1.80 0.25
C HIS A 3 -1.04 -3.26 -0.24
N GLY A 4 -0.07 -4.07 0.20
CA GLY A 4 0.03 -5.51 -0.09
C GLY A 4 0.96 -5.88 -1.26
N ILE A 5 2.24 -6.10 -1.01
CA ILE A 5 3.24 -6.45 -2.04
C ILE A 5 3.23 -7.95 -2.43
N GLY A 6 2.04 -8.55 -2.53
CA GLY A 6 1.82 -9.91 -3.04
C GLY A 6 2.09 -10.03 -4.55
N GLN A 7 1.52 -11.02 -5.24
CA GLN A 7 1.69 -11.14 -6.70
C GLN A 7 1.22 -9.87 -7.44
N VAL A 8 -0.01 -9.44 -7.20
CA VAL A 8 -0.62 -8.27 -7.87
C VAL A 8 0.12 -6.99 -7.48
N GLY A 9 0.28 -6.72 -6.19
CA GLY A 9 0.96 -5.51 -5.72
C GLY A 9 2.42 -5.43 -6.18
N SER A 10 3.16 -6.55 -6.22
CA SER A 10 4.54 -6.57 -6.76
C SER A 10 4.57 -6.23 -8.25
N TYR A 11 3.68 -6.84 -9.04
CA TYR A 11 3.59 -6.56 -10.47
C TYR A 11 3.25 -5.09 -10.73
N LEU A 12 2.22 -4.58 -10.04
CA LEU A 12 1.79 -3.20 -10.15
C LEU A 12 2.89 -2.21 -9.74
N ALA A 13 3.56 -2.45 -8.61
CA ALA A 13 4.65 -1.61 -8.13
C ALA A 13 5.78 -1.55 -9.17
N SER A 14 6.15 -2.70 -9.75
CA SER A 14 7.17 -2.79 -10.79
C SER A 14 6.77 -2.01 -12.04
N GLU A 15 5.53 -2.17 -12.50
CA GLU A 15 5.07 -1.54 -13.74
C GLU A 15 4.89 -0.02 -13.58
N LEU A 16 4.30 0.43 -12.47
CA LEU A 16 4.20 1.86 -12.16
C LEU A 16 5.58 2.50 -12.03
N TYR A 17 6.53 1.84 -11.36
CA TYR A 17 7.90 2.31 -11.28
C TYR A 17 8.54 2.43 -12.68
N ARG A 18 8.33 1.44 -13.55
CA ARG A 18 8.82 1.43 -14.94
C ARG A 18 8.22 2.57 -15.77
N LEU A 19 6.97 2.92 -15.51
CA LEU A 19 6.27 4.04 -16.14
C LEU A 19 6.67 5.42 -15.57
N GLY A 20 7.55 5.47 -14.56
CA GLY A 20 8.07 6.71 -13.98
C GLY A 20 7.28 7.24 -12.80
N TYR A 21 6.29 6.50 -12.28
CA TYR A 21 5.57 6.89 -11.07
C TYR A 21 6.47 6.75 -9.83
N LYS A 22 6.38 7.74 -8.94
CA LYS A 22 7.07 7.70 -7.66
C LYS A 22 6.31 6.83 -6.67
N ILE A 23 6.84 5.64 -6.39
CA ILE A 23 6.32 4.80 -5.31
C ILE A 23 6.96 5.22 -4.00
N ILE A 24 6.17 5.88 -3.14
CA ILE A 24 6.65 6.38 -1.83
C ILE A 24 6.40 5.40 -0.68
N GLY A 25 5.67 4.30 -0.92
CA GLY A 25 5.37 3.35 0.13
C GLY A 25 4.78 2.04 -0.38
N VAL A 26 5.22 0.93 0.23
CA VAL A 26 4.70 -0.43 -0.01
C VAL A 26 4.54 -1.18 1.33
N SER A 27 3.55 -2.05 1.43
CA SER A 27 3.31 -2.81 2.66
C SER A 27 3.19 -4.32 2.44
N ASP A 28 3.31 -5.08 3.52
CA ASP A 28 2.98 -6.50 3.61
C ASP A 28 2.24 -6.76 4.95
N PRO A 29 1.86 -8.01 5.28
CA PRO A 29 1.14 -8.30 6.53
C PRO A 29 1.87 -7.93 7.83
N GLN A 30 3.19 -7.68 7.79
CA GLN A 30 3.99 -7.36 8.97
C GLN A 30 4.27 -5.87 9.15
N GLY A 31 3.89 -5.03 8.18
CA GLY A 31 4.06 -3.58 8.26
C GLY A 31 4.28 -2.96 6.89
N ALA A 32 4.97 -1.83 6.86
CA ALA A 32 5.24 -1.13 5.61
C ALA A 32 6.61 -0.47 5.56
N ILE A 33 7.05 -0.18 4.35
CA ILE A 33 8.24 0.64 4.06
C ILE A 33 7.73 1.93 3.45
N TYR A 34 8.24 3.06 3.93
CA TYR A 34 7.83 4.37 3.47
C TYR A 34 9.04 5.30 3.30
N ASN A 35 9.05 6.04 2.19
CA ASN A 35 9.97 7.13 1.93
C ASN A 35 9.29 8.14 1.01
N SER A 36 9.00 9.34 1.52
CA SER A 36 8.38 10.42 0.75
C SER A 36 9.20 10.85 -0.47
N SER A 37 10.52 10.61 -0.45
CA SER A 37 11.41 10.87 -1.60
C SER A 37 11.33 9.80 -2.68
N GLY A 38 10.68 8.66 -2.41
CA GLY A 38 10.56 7.52 -3.32
C GLY A 38 11.36 6.30 -2.86
N LEU A 39 10.92 5.14 -3.33
CA LEU A 39 11.51 3.84 -3.04
C LEU A 39 12.19 3.24 -4.29
N ASP A 40 13.31 2.56 -4.08
CA ASP A 40 13.93 1.70 -5.10
C ASP A 40 13.15 0.37 -5.15
N ILE A 41 12.09 0.35 -5.97
CA ILE A 41 11.20 -0.81 -6.11
C ILE A 41 11.93 -2.06 -6.60
N PRO A 42 12.79 -2.01 -7.64
CA PRO A 42 13.58 -3.17 -8.04
C PRO A 42 14.37 -3.78 -6.87
N ASN A 43 15.01 -2.94 -6.04
CA ASN A 43 15.77 -3.42 -4.88
C ASN A 43 14.90 -4.01 -3.79
N ILE A 44 13.75 -3.41 -3.49
CA ILE A 44 12.80 -3.93 -2.50
C ILE A 44 12.28 -5.29 -2.93
N LEU A 45 11.86 -5.44 -4.19
CA LEU A 45 11.32 -6.70 -4.70
C LEU A 45 12.35 -7.83 -4.71
N ARG A 46 13.64 -7.52 -4.93
CA ARG A 46 14.73 -8.51 -4.82
C ARG A 46 14.94 -9.04 -3.40
N LYS A 47 14.55 -8.28 -2.39
CA LYS A 47 14.69 -8.65 -0.97
C LYS A 47 13.48 -9.40 -0.41
N LYS A 48 12.50 -9.68 -1.27
CA LYS A 48 11.29 -10.41 -0.89
C LYS A 48 11.64 -11.85 -0.55
N ASP A 49 11.18 -12.32 0.61
CA ASP A 49 11.41 -13.69 1.05
C ASP A 49 10.50 -14.70 0.31
N SER A 50 10.66 -15.99 0.62
CA SER A 50 9.86 -17.07 0.03
C SER A 50 8.37 -16.98 0.37
N PHE A 51 7.99 -16.20 1.38
CA PHE A 51 6.61 -15.99 1.80
C PHE A 51 6.00 -14.70 1.20
N GLY A 52 6.77 -13.95 0.41
CA GLY A 52 6.30 -12.73 -0.22
C GLY A 52 6.44 -11.48 0.67
N LEU A 53 7.24 -11.54 1.73
CA LEU A 53 7.42 -10.46 2.69
C LEU A 53 8.68 -9.66 2.37
N VAL A 54 8.61 -8.33 2.52
CA VAL A 54 9.72 -7.40 2.27
C VAL A 54 10.15 -6.67 3.54
N THR A 55 9.26 -6.52 4.51
CA THR A 55 9.49 -5.74 5.74
C THR A 55 10.56 -6.37 6.63
N LYS A 56 10.60 -7.71 6.74
CA LYS A 56 11.64 -8.42 7.52
C LYS A 56 13.06 -8.14 7.06
N SER A 57 13.25 -7.87 5.78
CA SER A 57 14.57 -7.72 5.15
C SER A 57 15.04 -6.25 5.09
N ILE A 58 14.21 -5.31 5.56
CA ILE A 58 14.43 -3.87 5.39
C ILE A 58 14.32 -3.18 6.76
N PRO A 59 15.39 -2.52 7.24
CA PRO A 59 15.34 -1.79 8.51
C PRO A 59 14.35 -0.62 8.42
N ASN A 60 13.77 -0.25 9.55
CA ASN A 60 12.83 0.87 9.71
C ASN A 60 11.45 0.67 9.05
N SER A 61 10.90 -0.55 9.09
CA SER A 61 9.49 -0.74 8.77
C SER A 61 8.60 0.03 9.75
N ILE A 62 7.55 0.66 9.24
CA ILE A 62 6.52 1.32 10.04
C ILE A 62 5.30 0.41 10.23
N ALA A 63 4.50 0.69 11.27
CA ALA A 63 3.24 0.01 11.50
C ALA A 63 2.25 0.29 10.36
N LEU A 64 1.31 -0.63 10.15
CA LEU A 64 0.37 -0.48 9.04
C LEU A 64 -0.59 0.70 9.22
N ASP A 65 -1.04 0.96 10.45
CA ASP A 65 -1.89 2.12 10.75
C ASP A 65 -1.14 3.43 10.48
N GLU A 66 0.15 3.49 10.82
CA GLU A 66 1.00 4.63 10.50
C GLU A 66 1.20 4.79 8.98
N PHE A 67 1.31 3.68 8.25
CA PHE A 67 1.37 3.70 6.79
C PHE A 67 0.11 4.27 6.17
N MET A 68 -1.09 3.85 6.63
CA MET A 68 -2.36 4.35 6.11
C MET A 68 -2.55 5.86 6.31
N GLN A 69 -1.90 6.43 7.34
CA GLN A 69 -1.93 7.86 7.64
C GLN A 69 -0.97 8.71 6.80
N LYS A 70 -0.05 8.09 6.04
CA LYS A 70 0.90 8.85 5.22
C LYS A 70 0.19 9.48 4.04
N GLU A 71 0.55 10.74 3.78
CA GLU A 71 0.05 11.49 2.64
C GLU A 71 0.50 10.86 1.31
N CYS A 72 -0.45 10.68 0.39
CA CYS A 72 -0.16 10.29 -0.98
C CYS A 72 -1.22 10.75 -1.98
N ASP A 73 -0.84 10.80 -3.25
CA ASP A 73 -1.80 11.08 -4.33
C ASP A 73 -2.74 9.89 -4.55
N MET A 74 -2.20 8.67 -4.44
CA MET A 74 -2.95 7.45 -4.69
C MET A 74 -2.56 6.34 -3.73
N LEU A 75 -3.53 5.74 -3.05
CA LEU A 75 -3.39 4.50 -2.30
C LEU A 75 -4.02 3.35 -3.07
N VAL A 76 -3.22 2.35 -3.43
CA VAL A 76 -3.70 1.16 -4.15
C VAL A 76 -3.79 -0.03 -3.22
N LEU A 77 -4.98 -0.61 -3.08
CA LEU A 77 -5.26 -1.76 -2.22
C LEU A 77 -5.25 -3.04 -3.07
N THR A 78 -4.30 -3.93 -2.78
CA THR A 78 -4.07 -5.14 -3.59
C THR A 78 -4.05 -6.43 -2.77
N ALA A 79 -4.03 -6.35 -1.43
CA ALA A 79 -4.25 -7.50 -0.57
C ALA A 79 -5.74 -7.82 -0.45
N LYS A 80 -6.10 -9.03 0.00
CA LYS A 80 -7.51 -9.47 0.15
C LYS A 80 -8.02 -9.21 1.57
N GLY A 81 -9.32 -8.98 1.70
CA GLY A 81 -10.03 -8.80 2.97
C GLY A 81 -10.29 -7.34 3.34
N GLU A 82 -11.15 -7.11 4.34
CA GLU A 82 -11.54 -5.78 4.85
C GLU A 82 -10.33 -5.03 5.43
N GLN A 83 -9.62 -4.29 4.57
CA GLN A 83 -8.41 -3.54 4.92
C GLN A 83 -8.72 -2.12 5.34
N ILE A 84 -9.83 -1.56 4.85
CA ILE A 84 -10.36 -0.29 5.30
C ILE A 84 -11.64 -0.55 6.10
N LYS A 85 -11.51 -0.45 7.42
CA LYS A 85 -12.63 -0.37 8.37
C LYS A 85 -12.94 1.11 8.62
N THR A 86 -14.15 1.42 9.10
CA THR A 86 -14.59 2.80 9.38
C THR A 86 -13.56 3.63 10.17
N ILE A 87 -12.91 3.03 11.17
CA ILE A 87 -11.89 3.71 12.00
C ILE A 87 -10.61 4.09 11.25
N ILE A 88 -10.28 3.35 10.18
CA ILE A 88 -9.10 3.59 9.34
C ILE A 88 -9.46 4.55 8.19
N ALA A 89 -10.71 4.53 7.71
CA ALA A 89 -11.17 5.40 6.64
C ALA A 89 -10.96 6.88 6.95
N GLU A 90 -11.24 7.31 8.18
CA GLU A 90 -11.03 8.70 8.63
C GLU A 90 -9.55 9.10 8.74
N GLN A 91 -8.65 8.11 8.76
CA GLN A 91 -7.22 8.30 8.94
C GLN A 91 -6.44 8.25 7.63
N ILE A 92 -7.06 7.84 6.52
CA ILE A 92 -6.40 7.71 5.23
C ILE A 92 -6.19 9.09 4.62
N ASN A 93 -4.92 9.43 4.42
CA ASN A 93 -4.53 10.68 3.76
C ASN A 93 -4.15 10.41 2.30
N ALA A 94 -5.13 9.99 1.49
CA ALA A 94 -4.96 9.72 0.07
C ALA A 94 -5.98 10.48 -0.76
N HIS A 95 -5.54 11.16 -1.82
CA HIS A 95 -6.45 11.86 -2.73
C HIS A 95 -7.31 10.87 -3.56
N THR A 96 -6.79 9.68 -3.83
CA THR A 96 -7.51 8.63 -4.56
C THR A 96 -7.22 7.26 -3.94
N ILE A 97 -8.26 6.45 -3.76
CA ILE A 97 -8.13 5.05 -3.35
C ILE A 97 -8.54 4.16 -4.51
N LEU A 98 -7.65 3.25 -4.91
CA LEU A 98 -7.90 2.28 -5.98
C LEU A 98 -7.92 0.86 -5.41
N GLU A 99 -9.04 0.17 -5.55
CA GLU A 99 -9.15 -1.26 -5.22
C GLU A 99 -8.87 -2.11 -6.46
N THR A 100 -7.88 -2.99 -6.39
CA THR A 100 -7.59 -3.96 -7.47
C THR A 100 -8.13 -5.35 -7.17
N VAL A 101 -8.88 -5.49 -6.07
CA VAL A 101 -9.50 -6.73 -5.59
C VAL A 101 -10.89 -6.41 -5.06
N THR A 102 -11.86 -7.31 -5.28
CA THR A 102 -13.22 -7.15 -4.78
C THR A 102 -13.29 -7.34 -3.25
N HIS A 103 -14.06 -6.49 -2.57
CA HIS A 103 -14.35 -6.53 -1.12
C HIS A 103 -13.22 -6.09 -0.17
N SER A 104 -12.36 -5.13 -0.56
CA SER A 104 -11.29 -4.66 0.35
C SER A 104 -11.67 -3.43 1.19
N VAL A 105 -12.71 -2.70 0.76
CA VAL A 105 -13.33 -1.62 1.53
C VAL A 105 -14.67 -2.07 2.11
N GLU A 106 -14.85 -1.85 3.41
CA GLU A 106 -16.13 -2.06 4.07
C GLU A 106 -17.18 -1.10 3.49
N LYS A 107 -18.37 -1.59 3.12
CA LYS A 107 -19.43 -0.76 2.51
C LYS A 107 -19.81 0.48 3.34
N SER A 108 -19.67 0.41 4.66
CA SER A 108 -19.94 1.52 5.59
C SER A 108 -18.91 2.65 5.46
N ALA A 109 -17.68 2.35 5.03
CA ALA A 109 -16.59 3.30 4.83
C ALA A 109 -16.70 4.10 3.51
N LEU A 110 -17.58 3.71 2.58
CA LEU A 110 -17.83 4.42 1.32
C LEU A 110 -18.74 5.66 1.48
N LYS A 111 -19.30 5.90 2.67
CA LYS A 111 -20.16 7.05 2.94
C LYS A 111 -19.31 8.29 3.23
N ASN A 112 -18.78 8.97 2.21
CA ASN A 112 -18.44 10.42 2.22
C ASN A 112 -17.70 10.94 0.96
N THR A 113 -17.66 10.21 -0.15
CA THR A 113 -16.98 10.69 -1.38
C THR A 113 -17.91 11.37 -2.40
N ASP A 114 -19.20 11.53 -2.08
CA ASP A 114 -20.12 12.32 -2.89
C ASP A 114 -20.19 13.75 -2.33
N GLY A 115 -19.23 14.58 -2.74
CA GLY A 115 -19.16 16.01 -2.44
C GLY A 115 -18.54 16.77 -3.59
#